data_AF-A0A7X8HU98-F1
#
_entry.id   AF-A0A7X8HU98-F1
#
_cell.length_a   1.000
_cell.length_b   1.000
_cell.length_c   1.000
_cell.angle_alpha   90.00
_cell.angle_beta   90.00
_cell.angle_gamma   90.00
#
_symmetry.space_group_name_H-M   'P 1'
#
loop_
_entity.id
_entity.type
_entity.pdbx_description
1 polymer ?
#
loop_
_entity_poly.entity_id
_entity_poly.type
_entity_poly.pdbx_seq_one_letter_code
_entity_poly.pdbx_strand_id
1 'polypeptide(L)'
;MNGLQNGESLEIIEAPVVIGENVVQKMKVSSMTLEVPAVKIKEIDVSLRDIETEVIENKVIIQGVIHKEVFYVGTDQIFHHQTEDTRLNTFIDIPGAAAGMDVVLEPGIEHINGKLLAEGNVLELNVIVQLFVKVLSRKELIVKTGTGPLVKVEKLIGENSVQSIIANDLSLAVKARKIVDIIAEVRELEVKPIDDLVIIQGIVHKELYYIGEDELEHRQSEDIPFSEFVDIPGTEPGMNVQAFWEFENIKENLNPDGITINQKIALDLTVKVTETIQINLVTGKDSLVMLPEVIGENTKQFLGESRLDLEVDPGELIEIKASFTDISAELVNEKVIVQGVINKKVQYVGENNLEYELEKELPFCTLVNVVGARPGMQVDVIPSIHLLEPSISEDGKVLSQKYIGDIFVKVTENIQFNLCEVETYKQ
;
A
#
# COMPACT_ATOMS: atom_id res chain seq x y z
N MET A 1 -30.49 -25.70 -15.86
CA MET A 1 -30.91 -24.29 -15.97
C MET A 1 -31.81 -23.97 -14.78
N ASN A 2 -31.21 -23.62 -13.64
CA ASN A 2 -31.96 -22.90 -12.60
C ASN A 2 -31.67 -21.43 -12.87
N GLY A 3 -32.70 -20.69 -13.28
CA GLY A 3 -32.60 -19.25 -13.50
C GLY A 3 -32.16 -18.56 -12.21
N LEU A 4 -31.28 -17.58 -12.36
CA LEU A 4 -30.95 -16.61 -11.32
C LEU A 4 -32.25 -16.11 -10.70
N GLN A 5 -32.35 -16.13 -9.36
CA GLN A 5 -33.50 -15.52 -8.69
C GLN A 5 -33.43 -14.00 -8.82
N ASN A 6 -34.58 -13.32 -8.70
CA ASN A 6 -34.65 -11.86 -8.73
C ASN A 6 -33.66 -11.25 -7.72
N GLY A 7 -32.63 -10.56 -8.19
CA GLY A 7 -31.61 -9.89 -7.37
C GLY A 7 -30.24 -10.56 -7.33
N GLU A 8 -30.07 -11.72 -7.98
CA GLU A 8 -28.75 -12.36 -8.15
C GLU A 8 -28.13 -11.94 -9.49
N SER A 9 -26.91 -11.37 -9.46
CA SER A 9 -26.06 -11.11 -10.63
C SER A 9 -24.79 -11.95 -10.56
N LEU A 10 -24.08 -12.04 -11.69
CA LEU A 10 -22.72 -12.58 -11.74
C LEU A 10 -21.75 -11.42 -11.88
N GLU A 11 -20.71 -11.43 -11.07
CA GLU A 11 -19.62 -10.47 -11.15
C GLU A 11 -18.30 -11.23 -11.28
N ILE A 12 -17.35 -10.64 -11.99
CA ILE A 12 -15.96 -11.11 -11.97
C ILE A 12 -15.23 -10.26 -10.95
N ILE A 13 -14.69 -10.90 -9.92
CA ILE A 13 -13.94 -10.21 -8.87
C ILE A 13 -12.52 -10.75 -8.80
N GLU A 14 -11.59 -9.89 -8.46
CA GLU A 14 -10.26 -10.28 -8.04
C GLU A 14 -10.23 -10.36 -6.51
N ALA A 15 -9.99 -11.55 -5.99
CA ALA A 15 -10.02 -11.83 -4.56
C ALA A 15 -8.81 -12.67 -4.11
N PRO A 16 -8.29 -12.42 -2.89
CA PRO A 16 -7.28 -13.28 -2.30
C PRO A 16 -7.91 -14.60 -1.83
N VAL A 17 -7.53 -15.69 -2.49
CA VAL A 17 -7.91 -17.06 -2.15
C VAL A 17 -6.90 -17.62 -1.15
N VAL A 18 -7.40 -18.16 -0.05
CA VAL A 18 -6.60 -18.85 0.96
C VAL A 18 -6.13 -20.19 0.40
N ILE A 19 -4.83 -20.31 0.18
CA ILE A 19 -4.20 -21.54 -0.31
C ILE A 19 -3.97 -22.52 0.84
N GLY A 20 -3.51 -22.01 1.97
CA GLY A 20 -3.31 -22.81 3.17
C GLY A 20 -2.93 -21.94 4.36
N GLU A 21 -3.10 -22.50 5.54
CA GLU A 21 -2.74 -21.87 6.80
C GLU A 21 -2.19 -22.90 7.77
N ASN A 22 -1.29 -22.46 8.64
CA ASN A 22 -0.69 -23.31 9.66
C ASN A 22 -0.18 -22.49 10.84
N VAL A 23 -0.11 -23.14 12.01
CA VAL A 23 0.43 -22.56 13.24
C VAL A 23 1.57 -23.42 13.75
N VAL A 24 2.68 -22.78 14.11
CA VAL A 24 3.79 -23.48 14.77
C VAL A 24 4.23 -22.74 16.01
N GLN A 25 4.65 -23.50 17.02
CA GLN A 25 5.35 -22.98 18.19
C GLN A 25 6.83 -23.33 18.07
N LYS A 26 7.71 -22.34 18.28
CA LYS A 26 9.16 -22.51 18.27
C LYS A 26 9.73 -21.99 19.58
N MET A 27 10.38 -22.89 20.31
CA MET A 27 11.17 -22.51 21.48
C MET A 27 12.56 -22.09 21.04
N LYS A 28 12.97 -20.88 21.42
CA LYS A 28 14.35 -20.42 21.30
C LYS A 28 14.99 -20.38 22.68
N VAL A 29 16.05 -21.17 22.84
CA VAL A 29 16.92 -21.13 24.01
C VAL A 29 18.14 -20.28 23.66
N SER A 30 18.50 -19.37 24.56
CA SER A 30 19.64 -18.46 24.41
C SER A 30 20.23 -18.15 25.78
N SER A 31 21.49 -17.75 25.81
CA SER A 31 22.18 -17.35 27.04
C SER A 31 22.91 -16.04 26.81
N MET A 32 22.73 -15.10 27.72
CA MET A 32 23.40 -13.81 27.69
C MET A 32 24.27 -13.61 28.92
N THR A 33 25.45 -13.04 28.73
CA THR A 33 26.30 -12.62 29.85
C THR A 33 25.84 -11.25 30.31
N LEU A 34 25.53 -11.14 31.60
CA LEU A 34 25.14 -9.86 32.21
C LEU A 34 26.39 -9.04 32.51
N GLU A 35 26.35 -7.74 32.18
CA GLU A 35 27.48 -6.82 32.44
C GLU A 35 27.82 -6.74 33.92
N VAL A 36 26.80 -6.84 34.78
CA VAL A 36 26.92 -6.95 36.24
C VAL A 36 26.20 -8.22 36.69
N PRO A 37 26.79 -9.07 37.54
CA PRO A 37 26.10 -10.25 38.06
C PRO A 37 24.77 -9.85 38.71
N ALA A 38 23.69 -10.51 38.31
CA ALA A 38 22.35 -10.21 38.81
C ALA A 38 22.05 -10.96 40.12
N VAL A 39 21.46 -10.22 41.06
CA VAL A 39 20.81 -10.81 42.24
C VAL A 39 19.40 -11.26 41.90
N LYS A 40 18.70 -10.50 41.06
CA LYS A 40 17.30 -10.76 40.71
C LYS A 40 16.94 -10.16 39.35
N ILE A 41 16.19 -10.90 38.55
CA ILE A 41 15.51 -10.37 37.35
C ILE A 41 14.20 -9.69 37.78
N LYS A 42 13.99 -8.46 37.30
CA LYS A 42 12.76 -7.71 37.54
C LYS A 42 11.75 -7.98 36.45
N GLU A 43 12.17 -7.83 35.20
CA GLU A 43 11.31 -7.85 34.02
C GLU A 43 12.14 -8.22 32.79
N ILE A 44 11.51 -8.93 31.86
CA ILE A 44 12.09 -9.28 30.57
C ILE A 44 11.02 -8.99 29.53
N ASP A 45 11.24 -7.96 28.73
CA ASP A 45 10.37 -7.63 27.61
C ASP A 45 10.93 -8.23 26.34
N VAL A 46 10.09 -8.95 25.60
CA VAL A 46 10.49 -9.59 24.35
C VAL A 46 9.58 -9.11 23.24
N SER A 47 10.20 -8.66 22.15
CA SER A 47 9.53 -8.27 20.92
C SER A 47 10.14 -8.97 19.73
N LEU A 48 9.36 -9.15 18.67
CA LEU A 48 9.84 -9.64 17.38
C LEU A 48 10.02 -8.44 16.46
N ARG A 49 11.18 -8.34 15.82
CA ARG A 49 11.56 -7.23 14.94
C ARG A 49 12.04 -7.77 13.61
N ASP A 50 11.97 -6.91 12.58
CA ASP A 50 12.52 -7.15 11.24
C ASP A 50 12.09 -8.51 10.67
N ILE A 51 10.79 -8.82 10.79
CA ILE A 51 10.28 -10.09 10.32
C ILE A 51 10.07 -10.04 8.81
N GLU A 52 10.71 -10.94 8.10
CA GLU A 52 10.60 -11.12 6.66
C GLU A 52 10.08 -12.52 6.35
N THR A 53 9.31 -12.62 5.26
CA THR A 53 8.74 -13.89 4.79
C THR A 53 9.03 -14.11 3.32
N GLU A 54 9.37 -15.35 2.97
CA GLU A 54 9.56 -15.78 1.58
C GLU A 54 8.73 -17.04 1.34
N VAL A 55 7.90 -17.02 0.30
CA VAL A 55 7.12 -18.20 -0.11
C VAL A 55 7.92 -18.99 -1.13
N ILE A 56 8.12 -20.27 -0.83
CA ILE A 56 8.67 -21.25 -1.75
C ILE A 56 7.67 -22.39 -1.92
N GLU A 57 8.01 -23.36 -2.77
CA GLU A 57 7.15 -24.52 -3.00
C GLU A 57 6.80 -25.24 -1.68
N ASN A 58 5.50 -25.25 -1.37
CA ASN A 58 4.87 -25.85 -0.19
C ASN A 58 5.37 -25.36 1.18
N LYS A 59 6.11 -24.24 1.26
CA LYS A 59 6.65 -23.72 2.52
C LYS A 59 6.70 -22.20 2.54
N VAL A 60 6.68 -21.66 3.74
CA VAL A 60 7.00 -20.24 4.01
C VAL A 60 8.23 -20.19 4.90
N ILE A 61 9.28 -19.51 4.44
CA ILE A 61 10.47 -19.18 5.23
C ILE A 61 10.15 -17.90 6.02
N ILE A 62 10.51 -17.88 7.30
CA ILE A 62 10.32 -16.74 8.20
C ILE A 62 11.67 -16.43 8.84
N GLN A 63 12.12 -15.20 8.67
CA GLN A 63 13.35 -14.68 9.25
C GLN A 63 13.02 -13.45 10.08
N GLY A 64 13.80 -13.19 11.12
CA GLY A 64 13.70 -11.97 11.90
C GLY A 64 14.54 -12.00 13.17
N VAL A 65 14.23 -11.10 14.09
CA VAL A 65 14.99 -10.91 15.32
C VAL A 65 14.07 -10.99 16.53
N ILE A 66 14.45 -11.80 17.51
CA ILE A 66 13.90 -11.77 18.86
C ILE A 66 14.73 -10.75 19.64
N HIS A 67 14.15 -9.57 19.84
CA HIS A 67 14.74 -8.50 20.64
C HIS A 67 14.29 -8.64 22.10
N LYS A 68 15.26 -8.56 23.01
CA LYS A 68 15.04 -8.77 24.44
C LYS A 68 15.54 -7.56 25.20
N GLU A 69 14.73 -7.02 26.09
CA GLU A 69 15.10 -5.97 27.05
C GLU A 69 15.03 -6.59 28.45
N VAL A 70 16.17 -6.65 29.14
CA VAL A 70 16.30 -7.29 30.44
C VAL A 70 16.54 -6.24 31.50
N PHE A 71 15.62 -6.14 32.45
CA PHE A 71 15.72 -5.28 33.61
C PHE A 71 16.03 -6.12 34.85
N TYR A 72 17.14 -5.83 35.53
CA TYR A 72 17.60 -6.62 36.67
C TYR A 72 18.24 -5.78 37.76
N VAL A 73 18.37 -6.36 38.96
CA VAL A 73 19.11 -5.78 40.09
C VAL A 73 20.47 -6.45 40.17
N GLY A 74 21.54 -5.65 40.08
CA GLY A 74 22.92 -6.14 40.16
C GLY A 74 23.37 -6.43 41.58
N THR A 75 24.52 -7.08 41.74
CA THR A 75 25.16 -7.26 43.06
C THR A 75 25.50 -5.94 43.76
N ASP A 76 25.62 -4.86 42.99
CA ASP A 76 25.77 -3.47 43.46
C ASP A 76 24.48 -2.85 44.03
N GLN A 77 23.36 -3.59 44.01
CA GLN A 77 22.03 -3.16 44.45
C GLN A 77 21.41 -2.04 43.59
N ILE A 78 21.86 -1.87 42.35
CA ILE A 78 21.35 -0.88 41.40
C ILE A 78 20.55 -1.58 40.30
N PHE A 79 19.63 -0.84 39.67
CA PHE A 79 18.89 -1.29 38.49
C PHE A 79 19.75 -1.18 37.23
N HIS A 80 19.84 -2.27 36.49
CA HIS A 80 20.52 -2.36 35.20
C HIS A 80 19.51 -2.71 34.11
N HIS A 81 19.80 -2.22 32.91
CA HIS A 81 19.07 -2.53 31.70
C HIS A 81 20.08 -3.01 30.66
N GLN A 82 19.80 -4.16 30.05
CA GLN A 82 20.64 -4.71 28.99
C GLN A 82 19.76 -5.29 27.89
N THR A 83 20.15 -5.06 26.65
CA THR A 83 19.45 -5.59 25.48
C THR A 83 20.23 -6.73 24.83
N GLU A 84 19.51 -7.65 24.20
CA GLU A 84 20.10 -8.68 23.36
C GLU A 84 19.18 -9.03 22.19
N ASP A 85 19.79 -9.18 21.02
CA ASP A 85 19.15 -9.70 19.83
C ASP A 85 19.51 -11.16 19.57
N THR A 86 18.52 -11.94 19.17
CA THR A 86 18.73 -13.31 18.72
C THR A 86 17.96 -13.57 17.44
N ARG A 87 18.64 -14.14 16.43
CA ARG A 87 18.00 -14.46 15.16
C ARG A 87 16.90 -15.53 15.30
N LEU A 88 15.76 -15.23 14.70
CA LEU A 88 14.69 -16.17 14.38
C LEU A 88 14.86 -16.58 12.90
N ASN A 89 14.98 -17.88 12.64
CA ASN A 89 14.94 -18.43 11.30
C ASN A 89 14.21 -19.77 11.37
N THR A 90 13.10 -19.89 10.64
CA THR A 90 12.31 -21.10 10.57
C THR A 90 11.61 -21.19 9.22
N PHE A 91 11.05 -22.35 8.93
CA PHE A 91 10.05 -22.51 7.88
C PHE A 91 8.80 -23.16 8.45
N ILE A 92 7.68 -22.96 7.77
CA ILE A 92 6.38 -23.58 8.04
C ILE A 92 5.93 -24.27 6.77
N ASP A 93 5.49 -25.52 6.87
CA ASP A 93 4.92 -26.26 5.75
C ASP A 93 3.49 -25.77 5.49
N ILE A 94 3.24 -25.29 4.26
CA ILE A 94 1.94 -24.82 3.76
C ILE A 94 1.71 -25.48 2.39
N PRO A 95 1.02 -26.63 2.32
CA PRO A 95 0.75 -27.29 1.05
C PRO A 95 0.06 -26.37 0.04
N GLY A 96 0.52 -26.38 -1.20
CA GLY A 96 0.01 -25.53 -2.30
C GLY A 96 0.67 -24.15 -2.40
N ALA A 97 1.48 -23.73 -1.43
CA ALA A 97 2.21 -22.47 -1.49
C ALA A 97 3.24 -22.47 -2.64
N ALA A 98 3.39 -21.33 -3.32
CA ALA A 98 4.34 -21.14 -4.41
C ALA A 98 4.87 -19.69 -4.43
N ALA A 99 6.01 -19.48 -5.10
CA ALA A 99 6.63 -18.17 -5.22
C ALA A 99 5.66 -17.13 -5.84
N GLY A 100 5.70 -15.91 -5.33
CA GLY A 100 4.82 -14.81 -5.74
C GLY A 100 3.45 -14.78 -5.04
N MET A 101 3.14 -15.74 -4.16
CA MET A 101 1.95 -15.68 -3.30
C MET A 101 2.15 -14.76 -2.10
N ASP A 102 1.06 -14.16 -1.62
CA ASP A 102 1.05 -13.27 -0.48
C ASP A 102 1.05 -14.05 0.84
N VAL A 103 1.62 -13.46 1.89
CA VAL A 103 1.67 -14.05 3.24
C VAL A 103 1.05 -13.10 4.24
N VAL A 104 0.12 -13.63 5.05
CA VAL A 104 -0.31 -13.00 6.30
C VAL A 104 0.36 -13.75 7.44
N LEU A 105 1.22 -13.06 8.19
CA LEU A 105 1.91 -13.59 9.35
C LEU A 105 1.42 -12.88 10.62
N GLU A 106 0.93 -13.66 11.57
CA GLU A 106 0.54 -13.21 12.91
C GLU A 106 1.49 -13.85 13.93
N PRO A 107 2.58 -13.15 14.30
CA PRO A 107 3.55 -13.66 15.23
C PRO A 107 3.18 -13.28 16.68
N GLY A 108 3.50 -14.13 17.64
CA GLY A 108 3.22 -13.89 19.06
C GLY A 108 4.27 -14.49 19.99
N ILE A 109 4.49 -13.83 21.13
CA ILE A 109 5.27 -14.39 22.23
C ILE A 109 4.29 -15.05 23.21
N GLU A 110 4.38 -16.37 23.33
CA GLU A 110 3.47 -17.14 24.19
C GLU A 110 4.02 -17.26 25.62
N HIS A 111 5.34 -17.46 25.75
CA HIS A 111 5.97 -17.66 27.03
C HIS A 111 7.42 -17.17 27.05
N ILE A 112 7.82 -16.58 28.17
CA ILE A 112 9.19 -16.17 28.46
C ILE A 112 9.57 -16.77 29.81
N ASN A 113 10.67 -17.51 29.86
CA ASN A 113 11.22 -18.05 31.09
C ASN A 113 12.72 -17.76 31.17
N GLY A 114 13.13 -17.07 32.24
CA GLY A 114 14.52 -16.70 32.49
C GLY A 114 15.09 -17.35 33.73
N LYS A 115 16.33 -17.84 33.64
CA LYS A 115 17.06 -18.46 34.74
C LYS A 115 18.46 -17.89 34.87
N LEU A 116 18.79 -17.40 36.07
CA LEU A 116 20.14 -16.99 36.41
C LEU A 116 21.02 -18.21 36.67
N LEU A 117 22.18 -18.22 36.04
CA LEU A 117 23.23 -19.23 36.14
C LEU A 117 24.56 -18.55 36.54
N ALA A 118 25.57 -19.35 36.87
CA ALA A 118 26.92 -18.88 37.17
C ALA A 118 26.94 -17.72 38.20
N GLU A 119 26.25 -17.90 39.34
CA GLU A 119 26.15 -16.90 40.41
C GLU A 119 25.60 -15.53 39.95
N GLY A 120 24.74 -15.53 38.93
CA GLY A 120 24.10 -14.32 38.40
C GLY A 120 24.81 -13.71 37.20
N ASN A 121 25.95 -14.26 36.75
CA ASN A 121 26.68 -13.73 35.59
C ASN A 121 26.03 -14.06 34.24
N VAL A 122 25.22 -15.11 34.18
CA VAL A 122 24.61 -15.58 32.93
C VAL A 122 23.11 -15.70 33.12
N LEU A 123 22.34 -15.15 32.19
CA LEU A 123 20.90 -15.34 32.11
C LEU A 123 20.60 -16.26 30.93
N GLU A 124 20.04 -17.44 31.22
CA GLU A 124 19.46 -18.34 30.23
C GLU A 124 18.00 -17.96 30.00
N LEU A 125 17.60 -17.75 28.73
CA LEU A 125 16.26 -17.36 28.32
C LEU A 125 15.66 -18.39 27.37
N ASN A 126 14.48 -18.86 27.72
CA ASN A 126 13.60 -19.68 26.90
C ASN A 126 12.42 -18.83 26.45
N VAL A 127 12.35 -18.54 25.16
CA VAL A 127 11.25 -17.79 24.54
C VAL A 127 10.46 -18.74 23.65
N ILE A 128 9.16 -18.88 23.90
CA ILE A 128 8.25 -19.62 23.03
C ILE A 128 7.56 -18.62 22.10
N VAL A 129 7.87 -18.74 20.81
CA VAL A 129 7.28 -17.93 19.74
C VAL A 129 6.21 -18.75 19.03
N GLN A 130 4.99 -18.24 18.96
CA GLN A 130 3.94 -18.77 18.11
C GLN A 130 3.93 -18.00 16.79
N LEU A 131 3.87 -18.72 15.67
CA LEU A 131 3.81 -18.13 14.33
C LEU A 131 2.59 -18.72 13.63
N PHE A 132 1.60 -17.89 13.36
CA PHE A 132 0.44 -18.25 12.58
C PHE A 132 0.58 -17.65 11.18
N VAL A 133 0.58 -18.50 10.15
CA VAL A 133 0.80 -18.11 8.75
C VAL A 133 -0.39 -18.50 7.90
N LYS A 134 -0.82 -17.59 7.04
CA LYS A 134 -1.75 -17.85 5.93
C LYS A 134 -1.07 -17.46 4.61
N VAL A 135 -1.18 -18.31 3.59
CA VAL A 135 -0.73 -18.02 2.23
C VAL A 135 -1.94 -17.73 1.36
N LEU A 136 -1.90 -16.61 0.66
CA LEU A 136 -2.98 -16.11 -0.19
C LEU A 136 -2.52 -16.02 -1.64
N SER A 137 -3.43 -16.28 -2.57
CA SER A 137 -3.20 -16.10 -4.00
C SER A 137 -4.36 -15.30 -4.57
N ARG A 138 -4.06 -14.17 -5.21
CA ARG A 138 -5.05 -13.38 -5.92
C ARG A 138 -5.53 -14.13 -7.16
N LYS A 139 -6.85 -14.27 -7.29
CA LYS A 139 -7.49 -14.94 -8.42
C LYS A 139 -8.71 -14.16 -8.89
N GLU A 140 -8.96 -14.25 -10.18
CA GLU A 140 -10.22 -13.83 -10.78
C GLU A 140 -11.26 -14.94 -10.62
N LEU A 141 -12.37 -14.59 -9.99
CA LEU A 141 -13.44 -15.52 -9.65
C LEU A 141 -14.75 -14.97 -10.20
N ILE A 142 -15.54 -15.85 -10.83
CA ILE A 142 -16.90 -15.55 -11.23
C ILE A 142 -17.82 -15.91 -10.07
N VAL A 143 -18.37 -14.90 -9.42
CA VAL A 143 -19.12 -15.06 -8.16
C VAL A 143 -20.58 -14.67 -8.32
N LYS A 144 -21.42 -15.27 -7.49
CA LYS A 144 -22.83 -14.85 -7.36
C LYS A 144 -22.97 -13.76 -6.32
N THR A 145 -23.65 -12.69 -6.69
CA THR A 145 -24.12 -11.67 -5.75
C THR A 145 -25.48 -12.08 -5.19
N GLY A 146 -25.75 -11.72 -3.93
CA GLY A 146 -27.00 -12.10 -3.29
C GLY A 146 -26.98 -11.95 -1.78
N THR A 147 -27.65 -12.84 -1.05
CA THR A 147 -27.69 -12.77 0.42
C THR A 147 -26.41 -13.35 1.02
N GLY A 148 -25.61 -12.53 1.67
CA GLY A 148 -24.39 -12.92 2.38
C GLY A 148 -23.63 -11.71 2.93
N PRO A 149 -22.36 -11.86 3.38
CA PRO A 149 -21.60 -10.76 3.96
C PRO A 149 -21.41 -9.64 2.92
N LEU A 150 -21.54 -8.39 3.37
CA LEU A 150 -21.23 -7.21 2.57
C LEU A 150 -19.72 -7.02 2.61
N VAL A 151 -19.03 -7.23 1.50
CA VAL A 151 -17.57 -7.20 1.45
C VAL A 151 -17.08 -6.16 0.45
N LYS A 152 -15.89 -5.58 0.70
CA LYS A 152 -15.18 -4.81 -0.33
C LYS A 152 -14.42 -5.78 -1.23
N VAL A 153 -14.59 -5.62 -2.54
CA VAL A 153 -13.93 -6.45 -3.57
C VAL A 153 -13.41 -5.55 -4.69
N GLU A 154 -12.41 -6.05 -5.42
CA GLU A 154 -12.01 -5.49 -6.70
C GLU A 154 -12.83 -6.15 -7.80
N LYS A 155 -13.81 -5.44 -8.36
CA LYS A 155 -14.56 -5.93 -9.52
C LYS A 155 -13.73 -5.69 -10.78
N LEU A 156 -13.58 -6.72 -11.61
CA LEU A 156 -12.93 -6.58 -12.91
C LEU A 156 -13.86 -5.83 -13.88
N ILE A 157 -13.37 -4.71 -14.41
CA ILE A 157 -14.05 -3.96 -15.47
C ILE A 157 -13.63 -4.50 -16.83
N GLY A 158 -12.33 -4.69 -17.02
CA GLY A 158 -11.79 -5.31 -18.21
C GLY A 158 -10.27 -5.39 -18.19
N GLU A 159 -9.74 -6.15 -19.15
CA GLU A 159 -8.32 -6.28 -19.42
C GLU A 159 -8.13 -6.29 -20.94
N ASN A 160 -7.15 -5.54 -21.42
CA ASN A 160 -6.82 -5.50 -22.84
C ASN A 160 -5.34 -5.12 -23.03
N SER A 161 -4.80 -5.43 -24.20
CA SER A 161 -3.40 -5.20 -24.54
C SER A 161 -3.25 -4.46 -25.87
N VAL A 162 -2.22 -3.64 -25.98
CA VAL A 162 -1.84 -2.96 -27.23
C VAL A 162 -0.34 -3.10 -27.46
N GLN A 163 0.05 -3.32 -28.71
CA GLN A 163 1.44 -3.31 -29.11
C GLN A 163 1.82 -1.90 -29.62
N SER A 164 2.70 -1.22 -28.89
CA SER A 164 3.31 0.03 -29.31
C SER A 164 4.52 -0.23 -30.18
N ILE A 165 4.60 0.50 -31.30
CA ILE A 165 5.76 0.48 -32.18
C ILE A 165 6.39 1.86 -32.17
N ILE A 166 7.55 1.95 -31.51
CA ILE A 166 8.32 3.19 -31.40
C ILE A 166 9.47 3.11 -32.41
N ALA A 167 9.50 4.04 -33.35
CA ALA A 167 10.55 4.10 -34.36
C ALA A 167 11.18 5.49 -34.38
N ASN A 168 12.51 5.52 -34.24
CA ASN A 168 13.30 6.75 -34.22
C ASN A 168 14.72 6.51 -34.73
N ASP A 169 15.40 7.62 -35.01
CA ASP A 169 16.80 7.63 -35.43
C ASP A 169 17.65 8.20 -34.30
N LEU A 170 18.71 7.48 -33.93
CA LEU A 170 19.68 7.92 -32.94
C LEU A 170 21.00 8.30 -33.63
N SER A 171 21.50 9.50 -33.35
CA SER A 171 22.84 9.91 -33.76
C SER A 171 23.87 9.58 -32.69
N LEU A 172 24.91 8.85 -33.06
CA LEU A 172 25.99 8.42 -32.19
C LEU A 172 27.02 9.53 -32.02
N ALA A 173 27.51 9.68 -30.79
CA ALA A 173 28.57 10.62 -30.48
C ALA A 173 29.91 10.24 -31.15
N VAL A 174 30.13 8.93 -31.35
CA VAL A 174 31.31 8.37 -32.01
C VAL A 174 30.85 7.46 -33.15
N LYS A 175 31.57 7.48 -34.28
CA LYS A 175 31.33 6.55 -35.38
C LYS A 175 31.46 5.11 -34.91
N ALA A 176 30.37 4.36 -34.98
CA ALA A 176 30.31 2.95 -34.64
C ALA A 176 30.75 2.08 -35.82
N ARG A 177 31.49 1.03 -35.49
CA ARG A 177 31.78 -0.11 -36.36
C ARG A 177 30.73 -1.20 -36.22
N LYS A 178 30.22 -1.42 -35.01
CA LYS A 178 29.16 -2.40 -34.71
C LYS A 178 28.43 -2.04 -33.41
N ILE A 179 27.18 -2.46 -33.32
CA ILE A 179 26.42 -2.46 -32.07
C ILE A 179 26.76 -3.73 -31.29
N VAL A 180 26.86 -3.62 -29.98
CA VAL A 180 27.18 -4.72 -29.07
C VAL A 180 25.93 -5.18 -28.35
N ASP A 181 25.23 -4.24 -27.70
CA ASP A 181 24.06 -4.55 -26.90
C ASP A 181 23.16 -3.32 -26.74
N ILE A 182 21.90 -3.60 -26.42
CA ILE A 182 20.88 -2.60 -26.12
C ILE A 182 20.10 -3.08 -24.91
N ILE A 183 20.13 -2.29 -23.84
CA ILE A 183 19.33 -2.53 -22.64
C ILE A 183 18.25 -1.45 -22.59
N ALA A 184 16.99 -1.85 -22.42
CA ALA A 184 15.88 -0.91 -22.33
C ALA A 184 15.00 -1.21 -21.11
N GLU A 185 14.45 -0.14 -20.54
CA GLU A 185 13.45 -0.19 -19.49
C GLU A 185 12.43 0.93 -19.70
N VAL A 186 11.24 0.75 -19.13
CA VAL A 186 10.21 1.81 -19.08
C VAL A 186 10.41 2.61 -17.79
N ARG A 187 10.47 3.94 -17.91
CA ARG A 187 10.54 4.89 -16.81
C ARG A 187 9.36 5.85 -16.87
N GLU A 188 9.06 6.48 -15.73
CA GLU A 188 8.06 7.56 -15.62
C GLU A 188 6.69 7.16 -16.21
N LEU A 189 6.25 5.92 -15.95
CA LEU A 189 4.97 5.42 -16.45
C LEU A 189 3.80 6.07 -15.70
N GLU A 190 3.02 6.87 -16.40
CA GLU A 190 1.71 7.37 -15.96
C GLU A 190 0.61 6.58 -16.66
N VAL A 191 -0.37 6.10 -15.88
CA VAL A 191 -1.52 5.35 -16.39
C VAL A 191 -2.78 6.01 -15.87
N LYS A 192 -3.65 6.43 -16.79
CA LYS A 192 -4.84 7.21 -16.44
C LYS A 192 -6.10 6.60 -17.06
N PRO A 193 -7.05 6.13 -16.24
CA PRO A 193 -8.37 5.76 -16.73
C PRO A 193 -9.17 7.00 -17.10
N ILE A 194 -9.83 6.95 -18.24
CA ILE A 194 -10.85 7.88 -18.71
C ILE A 194 -12.05 7.07 -19.22
N ASP A 195 -13.11 7.75 -19.66
CA ASP A 195 -14.32 7.07 -20.15
C ASP A 195 -13.99 6.09 -21.29
N ASP A 196 -14.23 4.80 -21.06
CA ASP A 196 -14.01 3.66 -21.97
C ASP A 196 -12.56 3.43 -22.45
N LEU A 197 -11.58 4.20 -21.98
CA LEU A 197 -10.19 4.12 -22.41
C LEU A 197 -9.21 4.27 -21.24
N VAL A 198 -8.00 3.74 -21.42
CA VAL A 198 -6.86 4.02 -20.56
C VAL A 198 -5.75 4.66 -21.37
N ILE A 199 -5.21 5.77 -20.87
CA ILE A 199 -4.04 6.45 -21.41
C ILE A 199 -2.80 5.95 -20.69
N ILE A 200 -1.80 5.50 -21.43
CA ILE A 200 -0.49 5.11 -20.91
C ILE A 200 0.55 6.06 -21.48
N GLN A 201 1.34 6.71 -20.62
CA GLN A 201 2.42 7.60 -21.02
C GLN A 201 3.68 7.24 -20.26
N GLY A 202 4.82 7.27 -20.94
CA GLY A 202 6.08 6.98 -20.27
C GLY A 202 7.27 7.23 -21.16
N ILE A 203 8.44 6.85 -20.67
CA ILE A 203 9.71 7.00 -21.37
C ILE A 203 10.34 5.63 -21.50
N VAL A 204 10.66 5.21 -22.72
CA VAL A 204 11.61 4.12 -22.92
C VAL A 204 13.01 4.68 -22.74
N HIS A 205 13.63 4.35 -21.60
CA HIS A 205 15.03 4.64 -21.36
C HIS A 205 15.88 3.50 -21.91
N LYS A 206 16.84 3.83 -22.77
CA LYS A 206 17.69 2.85 -23.45
C LYS A 206 19.16 3.16 -23.23
N GLU A 207 19.94 2.16 -22.86
CA GLU A 207 21.40 2.18 -22.90
C GLU A 207 21.90 1.39 -24.11
N LEU A 208 22.58 2.08 -25.03
CA LEU A 208 23.22 1.49 -26.20
C LEU A 208 24.72 1.30 -25.95
N TYR A 209 25.21 0.10 -26.22
CA TYR A 209 26.62 -0.26 -26.20
C TYR A 209 27.12 -0.56 -27.61
N TYR A 210 28.22 0.07 -28.02
CA TYR A 210 28.76 -0.09 -29.38
C TYR A 210 30.28 0.02 -29.40
N ILE A 211 30.92 -0.54 -30.44
CA ILE A 211 32.36 -0.39 -30.67
C ILE A 211 32.59 0.73 -31.68
N GLY A 212 33.40 1.72 -31.31
CA GLY A 212 33.78 2.83 -32.19
C GLY A 212 34.85 2.45 -33.22
N GLU A 213 35.09 3.33 -34.20
CA GLU A 213 36.25 3.23 -35.10
C GLU A 213 37.60 3.36 -34.36
N ASP A 214 37.57 3.85 -33.12
CA ASP A 214 38.71 3.85 -32.19
C ASP A 214 38.97 2.48 -31.54
N GLU A 215 38.18 1.45 -31.88
CA GLU A 215 38.21 0.10 -31.32
C GLU A 215 37.94 0.05 -29.80
N LEU A 216 37.32 1.11 -29.25
CA LEU A 216 36.87 1.16 -27.87
C LEU A 216 35.36 0.94 -27.77
N GLU A 217 34.92 0.44 -26.62
CA GLU A 217 33.50 0.35 -26.29
C GLU A 217 33.00 1.70 -25.79
N HIS A 218 31.89 2.14 -26.36
CA HIS A 218 31.19 3.37 -25.99
C HIS A 218 29.80 3.02 -25.49
N ARG A 219 29.31 3.83 -24.55
CA ARG A 219 27.94 3.78 -24.04
C ARG A 219 27.24 5.09 -24.31
N GLN A 220 26.01 5.02 -24.82
CA GLN A 220 25.17 6.18 -25.05
C GLN A 220 23.73 5.89 -24.60
N SER A 221 23.17 6.78 -23.79
CA SER A 221 21.77 6.70 -23.36
C SER A 221 20.85 7.48 -24.29
N GLU A 222 19.61 7.02 -24.41
CA GLU A 222 18.52 7.72 -25.09
C GLU A 222 17.20 7.53 -24.34
N ASP A 223 16.44 8.61 -24.23
CA ASP A 223 15.08 8.63 -23.70
C ASP A 223 14.09 8.87 -24.83
N ILE A 224 13.15 7.94 -25.01
CA ILE A 224 12.13 8.02 -26.06
C ILE A 224 10.74 8.05 -25.42
N PRO A 225 10.05 9.20 -25.40
CA PRO A 225 8.70 9.26 -24.85
C PRO A 225 7.72 8.49 -25.75
N PHE A 226 6.76 7.82 -25.13
CA PHE A 226 5.65 7.17 -25.81
C PHE A 226 4.31 7.52 -25.14
N SER A 227 3.23 7.40 -25.91
CA SER A 227 1.86 7.58 -25.44
C SER A 227 0.96 6.63 -26.21
N GLU A 228 0.21 5.81 -25.49
CA GLU A 228 -0.70 4.83 -26.08
C GLU A 228 -2.08 4.90 -25.42
N PHE A 229 -3.07 4.38 -26.15
CA PHE A 229 -4.44 4.25 -25.69
C PHE A 229 -4.84 2.77 -25.71
N VAL A 230 -5.47 2.31 -24.64
CA VAL A 230 -6.02 0.96 -24.55
C VAL A 230 -7.53 1.08 -24.38
N ASP A 231 -8.29 0.57 -25.35
CA ASP A 231 -9.75 0.54 -25.29
C ASP A 231 -10.21 -0.51 -24.26
N ILE A 232 -10.86 -0.07 -23.18
CA ILE A 232 -11.43 -0.92 -22.14
C ILE A 232 -12.82 -0.38 -21.79
N PRO A 233 -13.88 -0.84 -22.49
CA PRO A 233 -15.24 -0.36 -22.27
C PRO A 233 -15.70 -0.53 -20.82
N GLY A 234 -16.36 0.49 -20.27
CA GLY A 234 -16.80 0.56 -18.87
C GLY A 234 -15.78 1.19 -17.92
N THR A 235 -14.62 1.60 -18.40
CA THR A 235 -13.64 2.35 -17.60
C THR A 235 -14.16 3.77 -17.32
N GLU A 236 -13.96 4.27 -16.11
CA GLU A 236 -14.29 5.65 -15.68
C GLU A 236 -13.12 6.29 -14.90
N PRO A 237 -13.01 7.63 -14.86
CA PRO A 237 -12.03 8.32 -14.04
C PRO A 237 -12.11 7.92 -12.56
N GLY A 238 -10.96 7.57 -11.98
CA GLY A 238 -10.85 7.17 -10.57
C GLY A 238 -10.89 5.67 -10.30
N MET A 239 -11.13 4.84 -11.32
CA MET A 239 -10.95 3.38 -11.22
C MET A 239 -9.50 2.98 -10.99
N ASN A 240 -9.29 1.78 -10.45
CA ASN A 240 -7.96 1.23 -10.20
C ASN A 240 -7.40 0.67 -11.52
N VAL A 241 -6.15 0.99 -11.83
CA VAL A 241 -5.51 0.52 -13.06
C VAL A 241 -4.15 -0.09 -12.76
N GLN A 242 -3.91 -1.27 -13.33
CA GLN A 242 -2.62 -1.94 -13.34
C GLN A 242 -2.15 -2.03 -14.79
N ALA A 243 -0.88 -1.69 -15.03
CA ALA A 243 -0.25 -1.83 -16.33
C ALA A 243 0.95 -2.76 -16.22
N PHE A 244 1.07 -3.67 -17.19
CA PHE A 244 2.18 -4.59 -17.38
C PHE A 244 2.78 -4.35 -18.75
N TRP A 245 4.08 -4.56 -18.88
CA TRP A 245 4.76 -4.31 -20.14
C TRP A 245 5.88 -5.31 -20.40
N GLU A 246 6.10 -5.59 -21.67
CA GLU A 246 7.18 -6.46 -22.14
C GLU A 246 7.79 -5.90 -23.43
N PHE A 247 9.12 -5.84 -23.50
CA PHE A 247 9.81 -5.55 -24.77
C PHE A 247 9.86 -6.83 -25.60
N GLU A 248 8.95 -6.97 -26.57
CA GLU A 248 8.96 -8.12 -27.46
C GLU A 248 10.21 -8.15 -28.35
N ASN A 249 10.63 -6.97 -28.83
CA ASN A 249 11.81 -6.84 -29.68
C ASN A 249 12.33 -5.41 -29.75
N ILE A 250 13.65 -5.24 -29.83
CA ILE A 250 14.30 -4.00 -30.21
C ILE A 250 15.14 -4.29 -31.44
N LYS A 251 14.73 -3.76 -32.58
CA LYS A 251 15.46 -3.90 -33.85
C LYS A 251 16.21 -2.64 -34.16
N GLU A 252 17.49 -2.77 -34.44
CA GLU A 252 18.38 -1.69 -34.81
C GLU A 252 19.03 -1.95 -36.17
N ASN A 253 19.32 -0.88 -36.90
CA ASN A 253 20.10 -0.91 -38.12
C ASN A 253 21.09 0.25 -38.11
N LEU A 254 22.39 -0.06 -37.95
CA LEU A 254 23.46 0.92 -38.07
C LEU A 254 23.64 1.30 -39.54
N ASN A 255 23.53 2.59 -39.84
CA ASN A 255 23.67 3.09 -41.19
C ASN A 255 25.12 3.00 -41.67
N PRO A 256 25.34 2.92 -43.00
CA PRO A 256 26.69 2.84 -43.57
C PRO A 256 27.61 4.03 -43.23
N ASP A 257 27.07 5.14 -42.74
CA ASP A 257 27.85 6.29 -42.26
C ASP A 257 28.53 6.04 -40.90
N GLY A 258 28.10 5.01 -40.18
CA GLY A 258 28.55 4.66 -38.84
C GLY A 258 28.07 5.61 -37.74
N ILE A 259 27.26 6.62 -38.06
CA ILE A 259 26.85 7.67 -37.09
C ILE A 259 25.37 7.56 -36.76
N THR A 260 24.52 7.04 -37.65
CA THR A 260 23.08 6.97 -37.40
C THR A 260 22.61 5.54 -37.23
N ILE A 261 21.73 5.30 -36.26
CA ILE A 261 21.03 4.03 -36.09
C ILE A 261 19.54 4.26 -36.31
N ASN A 262 18.92 3.52 -37.23
CA ASN A 262 17.47 3.42 -37.33
C ASN A 262 16.98 2.33 -36.38
N GLN A 263 16.01 2.63 -35.54
CA GLN A 263 15.57 1.74 -34.48
C GLN A 263 14.06 1.54 -34.53
N LYS A 264 13.62 0.35 -34.14
CA LYS A 264 12.21 -0.02 -33.99
C LYS A 264 12.04 -0.88 -32.75
N ILE A 265 11.40 -0.31 -31.74
CA ILE A 265 11.09 -0.96 -30.47
C ILE A 265 9.62 -1.41 -30.54
N ALA A 266 9.38 -2.70 -30.27
CA ALA A 266 8.06 -3.27 -30.07
C ALA A 266 7.86 -3.48 -28.57
N LEU A 267 6.89 -2.75 -28.01
CA LEU A 267 6.54 -2.78 -26.60
C LEU A 267 5.10 -3.26 -26.49
N ASP A 268 4.89 -4.42 -25.87
CA ASP A 268 3.55 -4.89 -25.52
C ASP A 268 3.13 -4.25 -24.19
N LEU A 269 1.93 -3.69 -24.14
CA LEU A 269 1.36 -3.00 -22.99
C LEU A 269 0.02 -3.66 -22.67
N THR A 270 -0.07 -4.32 -21.53
CA THR A 270 -1.31 -4.92 -21.03
C THR A 270 -1.85 -4.10 -19.88
N VAL A 271 -3.13 -3.74 -19.93
CA VAL A 271 -3.81 -2.96 -18.89
C VAL A 271 -4.98 -3.74 -18.34
N LYS A 272 -5.07 -3.74 -17.01
CA LYS A 272 -6.19 -4.29 -16.25
C LYS A 272 -6.83 -3.19 -15.42
N VAL A 273 -8.15 -3.07 -15.52
CA VAL A 273 -8.95 -2.07 -14.81
C VAL A 273 -9.88 -2.76 -13.82
N THR A 274 -9.83 -2.34 -12.56
CA THR A 274 -10.74 -2.80 -11.51
C THR A 274 -11.43 -1.64 -10.80
N GLU A 275 -12.57 -1.92 -10.18
CA GLU A 275 -13.32 -0.97 -9.36
C GLU A 275 -13.49 -1.55 -7.96
N THR A 276 -13.09 -0.80 -6.93
CA THR A 276 -13.34 -1.18 -5.53
C THR A 276 -14.80 -0.93 -5.19
N ILE A 277 -15.59 -1.99 -5.06
CA ILE A 277 -17.03 -1.90 -4.75
C ILE A 277 -17.40 -2.66 -3.48
N GLN A 278 -18.54 -2.32 -2.89
CA GLN A 278 -19.14 -3.07 -1.79
C GLN A 278 -20.28 -3.93 -2.33
N ILE A 279 -20.17 -5.25 -2.23
CA ILE A 279 -21.22 -6.16 -2.69
C ILE A 279 -21.48 -7.28 -1.68
N ASN A 280 -22.72 -7.77 -1.67
CA ASN A 280 -23.05 -8.97 -0.92
C ASN A 280 -22.74 -10.20 -1.75
N LEU A 281 -21.87 -11.08 -1.24
CA LEU A 281 -21.47 -12.32 -1.90
C LEU A 281 -22.22 -13.51 -1.34
N VAL A 282 -22.67 -14.42 -2.20
CA VAL A 282 -23.29 -15.68 -1.77
C VAL A 282 -22.21 -16.63 -1.25
N THR A 283 -22.42 -17.14 -0.04
CA THR A 283 -21.54 -18.15 0.57
C THR A 283 -21.79 -19.55 -0.02
N GLY A 284 -20.74 -20.35 -0.14
CA GLY A 284 -20.77 -21.65 -0.82
C GLY A 284 -19.75 -22.65 -0.28
N LYS A 285 -19.15 -23.43 -1.18
CA LYS A 285 -18.18 -24.49 -0.84
C LYS A 285 -16.95 -24.49 -1.75
N ASP A 286 -16.83 -23.47 -2.60
CA ASP A 286 -15.76 -23.35 -3.59
C ASP A 286 -14.53 -22.69 -2.92
N SER A 287 -13.85 -21.76 -3.59
CA SER A 287 -12.65 -21.14 -3.04
C SER A 287 -12.93 -20.46 -1.70
N LEU A 288 -12.04 -20.70 -0.73
CA LEU A 288 -11.99 -19.98 0.54
C LEU A 288 -11.31 -18.64 0.27
N VAL A 289 -12.02 -17.53 0.43
CA VAL A 289 -11.46 -16.18 0.25
C VAL A 289 -11.29 -15.48 1.58
N MET A 290 -10.39 -14.50 1.62
CA MET A 290 -10.23 -13.58 2.75
C MET A 290 -10.57 -12.16 2.31
N LEU A 291 -11.77 -11.68 2.65
CA LEU A 291 -12.23 -10.35 2.21
C LEU A 291 -12.58 -9.46 3.40
N PRO A 292 -12.39 -8.14 3.28
CA PRO A 292 -12.85 -7.18 4.28
C PRO A 292 -14.38 -7.07 4.24
N GLU A 293 -15.04 -7.59 5.28
CA GLU A 293 -16.46 -7.37 5.52
C GLU A 293 -16.68 -5.94 6.04
N VAL A 294 -17.69 -5.28 5.51
CA VAL A 294 -18.15 -3.96 5.95
C VAL A 294 -19.09 -4.16 7.14
N ILE A 295 -18.58 -3.87 8.32
CA ILE A 295 -19.32 -3.97 9.58
C ILE A 295 -20.32 -2.82 9.70
N GLY A 296 -19.89 -1.64 9.30
CA GLY A 296 -20.74 -0.47 9.24
C GLY A 296 -20.00 0.75 8.72
N GLU A 297 -20.79 1.74 8.31
CA GLU A 297 -20.31 3.03 7.86
C GLU A 297 -21.24 4.12 8.40
N ASN A 298 -20.67 5.28 8.69
CA ASN A 298 -21.45 6.44 9.07
C ASN A 298 -20.66 7.73 8.79
N THR A 299 -21.40 8.82 8.60
CA THR A 299 -20.84 10.14 8.34
C THR A 299 -21.27 11.09 9.43
N LYS A 300 -20.32 11.88 9.93
CA LYS A 300 -20.62 12.97 10.84
C LYS A 300 -20.26 14.31 10.22
N GLN A 301 -21.30 15.11 9.95
CA GLN A 301 -21.15 16.50 9.55
C GLN A 301 -20.72 17.37 10.74
N PHE A 302 -19.93 18.40 10.45
CA PHE A 302 -19.56 19.42 11.41
C PHE A 302 -19.59 20.81 10.76
N LEU A 303 -19.83 21.81 11.60
CA LEU A 303 -19.74 23.22 11.26
C LEU A 303 -18.69 23.83 12.18
N GLY A 304 -17.74 24.57 11.60
CA GLY A 304 -16.73 25.30 12.34
C GLY A 304 -16.61 26.74 11.87
N GLU A 305 -16.02 27.56 12.74
CA GLU A 305 -15.55 28.90 12.44
C GLU A 305 -14.10 29.02 12.93
N SER A 306 -13.22 29.56 12.11
CA SER A 306 -11.86 29.93 12.52
C SER A 306 -11.60 31.39 12.22
N ARG A 307 -10.70 31.97 13.01
CA ARG A 307 -10.24 33.35 12.83
C ARG A 307 -8.73 33.37 12.67
N LEU A 308 -8.29 34.24 11.79
CA LEU A 308 -6.89 34.46 11.48
C LEU A 308 -6.65 35.98 11.46
N ASP A 309 -5.69 36.42 12.26
CA ASP A 309 -5.24 37.81 12.23
C ASP A 309 -4.36 38.02 10.99
N LEU A 310 -4.68 39.04 10.22
CA LEU A 310 -3.94 39.44 9.03
C LEU A 310 -2.88 40.46 9.45
N GLU A 311 -1.62 40.20 9.09
CA GLU A 311 -0.52 41.11 9.40
C GLU A 311 -0.58 42.41 8.60
N VAL A 312 -1.23 42.35 7.43
CA VAL A 312 -1.41 43.45 6.49
C VAL A 312 -2.85 43.46 6.00
N ASP A 313 -3.44 44.65 5.92
CA ASP A 313 -4.80 44.83 5.44
C ASP A 313 -4.96 44.23 4.02
N PRO A 314 -5.95 43.35 3.80
CA PRO A 314 -6.10 42.60 2.57
C PRO A 314 -6.71 43.49 1.48
N GLY A 315 -6.07 43.55 0.31
CA GLY A 315 -6.64 44.13 -0.89
C GLY A 315 -7.52 43.13 -1.64
N GLU A 316 -6.97 41.94 -1.94
CA GLU A 316 -7.66 40.87 -2.66
C GLU A 316 -7.31 39.51 -2.06
N LEU A 317 -8.33 38.66 -1.85
CA LEU A 317 -8.12 37.29 -1.40
C LEU A 317 -7.97 36.36 -2.61
N ILE A 318 -6.83 35.68 -2.71
CA ILE A 318 -6.50 34.83 -3.86
C ILE A 318 -7.14 33.46 -3.70
N GLU A 319 -6.79 32.77 -2.61
CA GLU A 319 -7.19 31.39 -2.40
C GLU A 319 -7.28 31.05 -0.91
N ILE A 320 -8.24 30.20 -0.56
CA ILE A 320 -8.22 29.50 0.72
C ILE A 320 -8.39 28.00 0.45
N LYS A 321 -7.41 27.24 0.89
CA LYS A 321 -7.45 25.78 0.88
C LYS A 321 -7.55 25.26 2.30
N ALA A 322 -8.23 24.13 2.45
CA ALA A 322 -8.24 23.37 3.67
C ALA A 322 -7.94 21.91 3.36
N SER A 323 -7.11 21.31 4.19
CA SER A 323 -6.70 19.90 4.11
C SER A 323 -6.72 19.29 5.49
N PHE A 324 -6.77 17.96 5.56
CA PHE A 324 -6.72 17.22 6.81
C PHE A 324 -5.38 16.50 6.91
N THR A 325 -4.72 16.63 8.05
CA THR A 325 -3.47 15.93 8.37
C THR A 325 -3.60 15.23 9.72
N ASP A 326 -2.65 14.33 10.01
CA ASP A 326 -2.53 13.66 11.31
C ASP A 326 -3.81 12.95 11.77
N ILE A 327 -4.56 12.40 10.80
CA ILE A 327 -5.81 11.71 11.09
C ILE A 327 -5.49 10.40 11.78
N SER A 328 -6.10 10.21 12.95
CA SER A 328 -6.08 8.96 13.70
C SER A 328 -7.49 8.57 14.11
N ALA A 329 -7.72 7.27 14.24
CA ALA A 329 -8.99 6.71 14.65
C ALA A 329 -8.82 5.64 15.73
N GLU A 330 -9.67 5.67 16.74
CA GLU A 330 -9.74 4.67 17.79
C GLU A 330 -11.15 4.10 17.88
N LEU A 331 -11.25 2.77 17.90
CA LEU A 331 -12.52 2.07 18.08
C LEU A 331 -12.84 1.88 19.56
N VAL A 332 -14.03 2.34 19.94
CA VAL A 332 -14.61 2.09 21.26
C VAL A 332 -16.03 1.60 21.02
N ASN A 333 -16.31 0.32 21.31
CA ASN A 333 -17.62 -0.36 21.15
C ASN A 333 -18.75 0.48 20.51
N GLU A 334 -19.07 0.16 19.26
CA GLU A 334 -20.06 0.83 18.39
C GLU A 334 -19.74 2.29 18.01
N LYS A 335 -18.54 2.78 18.32
CA LYS A 335 -18.12 4.16 18.10
C LYS A 335 -16.69 4.22 17.61
N VAL A 336 -16.41 5.26 16.84
CA VAL A 336 -15.09 5.59 16.34
C VAL A 336 -14.77 7.01 16.78
N ILE A 337 -13.71 7.17 17.55
CA ILE A 337 -13.14 8.47 17.89
C ILE A 337 -12.18 8.82 16.78
N VAL A 338 -12.40 9.93 16.09
CA VAL A 338 -11.54 10.43 15.02
C VAL A 338 -10.91 11.74 15.49
N GLN A 339 -9.59 11.82 15.38
CA GLN A 339 -8.80 12.99 15.74
C GLN A 339 -7.89 13.37 14.58
N GLY A 340 -7.54 14.63 14.47
CA GLY A 340 -6.58 15.10 13.48
C GLY A 340 -6.48 16.61 13.47
N VAL A 341 -5.87 17.13 12.41
CA VAL A 341 -5.65 18.56 12.23
C VAL A 341 -6.25 19.00 10.90
N ILE A 342 -7.02 20.09 10.92
CA ILE A 342 -7.40 20.81 9.70
C ILE A 342 -6.32 21.86 9.47
N ASN A 343 -5.51 21.69 8.43
CA ASN A 343 -4.56 22.70 7.97
C ASN A 343 -5.27 23.62 6.96
N LYS A 344 -5.37 24.90 7.30
CA LYS A 344 -5.90 25.95 6.44
C LYS A 344 -4.78 26.83 5.91
N LYS A 345 -4.74 26.96 4.60
CA LYS A 345 -3.80 27.82 3.89
C LYS A 345 -4.55 28.96 3.23
N VAL A 346 -4.13 30.19 3.50
CA VAL A 346 -4.72 31.42 2.98
C VAL A 346 -3.68 32.17 2.19
N GLN A 347 -3.99 32.51 0.94
CA GLN A 347 -3.18 33.36 0.08
C GLN A 347 -3.95 34.64 -0.25
N TYR A 348 -3.32 35.79 -0.10
CA TYR A 348 -3.93 37.09 -0.38
C TYR A 348 -2.90 38.14 -0.81
N VAL A 349 -3.36 39.18 -1.49
CA VAL A 349 -2.57 40.38 -1.83
C VAL A 349 -2.91 41.47 -0.83
N GLY A 350 -1.91 42.00 -0.13
CA GLY A 350 -2.09 43.15 0.78
C GLY A 350 -2.23 44.46 0.00
N GLU A 351 -2.74 45.52 0.64
CA GLU A 351 -2.84 46.86 0.01
C GLU A 351 -1.50 47.42 -0.49
N ASN A 352 -0.37 46.87 -0.03
CA ASN A 352 0.95 47.20 -0.54
C ASN A 352 1.35 46.45 -1.82
N ASN A 353 0.42 45.73 -2.45
CA ASN A 353 0.61 44.91 -3.66
C ASN A 353 1.66 43.80 -3.50
N LEU A 354 1.87 43.31 -2.28
CA LEU A 354 2.67 42.11 -2.01
C LEU A 354 1.76 40.92 -1.71
N GLU A 355 2.20 39.72 -2.10
CA GLU A 355 1.52 38.46 -1.78
C GLU A 355 1.93 37.97 -0.39
N TYR A 356 0.93 37.49 0.35
CA TYR A 356 1.09 36.91 1.68
C TYR A 356 0.48 35.52 1.70
N GLU A 357 1.12 34.64 2.46
CA GLU A 357 0.67 33.29 2.71
C GLU A 357 0.63 33.05 4.21
N LEU A 358 -0.51 32.56 4.70
CA LEU A 358 -0.72 32.25 6.10
C LEU A 358 -1.24 30.82 6.23
N GLU A 359 -0.74 30.12 7.24
CA GLU A 359 -1.17 28.77 7.57
C GLU A 359 -1.71 28.72 9.00
N LYS A 360 -2.81 27.98 9.18
CA LYS A 360 -3.47 27.80 10.47
C LYS A 360 -3.84 26.33 10.65
N GLU A 361 -3.29 25.73 11.69
CA GLU A 361 -3.64 24.38 12.14
C GLU A 361 -4.77 24.44 13.17
N LEU A 362 -5.79 23.62 12.95
CA LEU A 362 -6.96 23.51 13.81
C LEU A 362 -7.17 22.05 14.21
N PRO A 363 -6.77 21.65 15.43
CA PRO A 363 -7.01 20.29 15.89
C PRO A 363 -8.52 20.04 16.04
N PHE A 364 -8.96 18.86 15.66
CA PHE A 364 -10.33 18.41 15.86
C PHE A 364 -10.36 17.03 16.52
N CYS A 365 -11.45 16.78 17.25
CA CYS A 365 -11.77 15.48 17.79
C CYS A 365 -13.28 15.29 17.67
N THR A 366 -13.69 14.16 17.08
CA THR A 366 -15.10 13.84 16.90
C THR A 366 -15.35 12.37 17.17
N LEU A 367 -16.60 12.05 17.43
CA LEU A 367 -17.09 10.69 17.63
C LEU A 367 -18.15 10.38 16.58
N VAL A 368 -17.96 9.28 15.87
CA VAL A 368 -18.87 8.74 14.86
C VAL A 368 -19.41 7.40 15.36
N ASN A 369 -20.74 7.23 15.39
CA ASN A 369 -21.33 5.96 15.81
C ASN A 369 -21.34 4.99 14.62
N VAL A 370 -20.77 3.81 14.78
CA VAL A 370 -20.77 2.75 13.76
C VAL A 370 -21.22 1.44 14.42
N VAL A 371 -22.44 1.03 14.13
CA VAL A 371 -23.05 -0.17 14.73
C VAL A 371 -22.21 -1.40 14.40
N GLY A 372 -21.99 -2.28 15.38
CA GLY A 372 -21.19 -3.50 15.23
C GLY A 372 -19.66 -3.30 15.35
N ALA A 373 -19.18 -2.06 15.38
CA ALA A 373 -17.75 -1.78 15.52
C ALA A 373 -17.18 -2.26 16.87
N ARG A 374 -16.04 -2.96 16.84
CA ARG A 374 -15.36 -3.55 18.00
C ARG A 374 -13.86 -3.25 17.95
N PRO A 375 -13.16 -3.11 19.09
CA PRO A 375 -11.71 -2.96 19.12
C PRO A 375 -10.99 -4.04 18.30
N GLY A 376 -9.98 -3.64 17.54
CA GLY A 376 -9.20 -4.54 16.67
C GLY A 376 -9.68 -4.59 15.21
N MET A 377 -10.84 -4.03 14.87
CA MET A 377 -11.26 -3.88 13.47
C MET A 377 -10.50 -2.74 12.77
N GLN A 378 -10.51 -2.76 11.44
CA GLN A 378 -9.89 -1.73 10.61
C GLN A 378 -10.84 -0.55 10.42
N VAL A 379 -10.29 0.66 10.36
CA VAL A 379 -11.06 1.90 10.21
C VAL A 379 -10.50 2.71 9.05
N ASP A 380 -11.33 2.94 8.03
CA ASP A 380 -11.08 3.92 6.98
C ASP A 380 -11.76 5.24 7.37
N VAL A 381 -11.00 6.34 7.39
CA VAL A 381 -11.54 7.70 7.65
C VAL A 381 -11.33 8.55 6.41
N ILE A 382 -12.40 9.12 5.87
CA ILE A 382 -12.37 10.04 4.73
C ILE A 382 -13.00 11.35 5.19
N PRO A 383 -12.19 12.35 5.57
CA PRO A 383 -12.71 13.66 5.88
C PRO A 383 -12.87 14.49 4.60
N SER A 384 -13.83 15.41 4.59
CA SER A 384 -13.98 16.37 3.50
C SER A 384 -14.52 17.72 3.97
N ILE A 385 -14.27 18.76 3.18
CA ILE A 385 -14.81 20.10 3.37
C ILE A 385 -15.61 20.46 2.12
N HIS A 386 -16.91 20.67 2.32
CA HIS A 386 -17.87 20.99 1.25
C HIS A 386 -18.05 22.49 1.05
N LEU A 387 -17.85 23.26 2.12
CA LEU A 387 -18.02 24.71 2.11
C LEU A 387 -16.93 25.36 2.94
N LEU A 388 -16.35 26.42 2.39
CA LEU A 388 -15.43 27.31 3.10
C LEU A 388 -15.70 28.75 2.67
N GLU A 389 -16.32 29.52 3.57
CA GLU A 389 -16.76 30.90 3.33
C GLU A 389 -15.90 31.88 4.15
N PRO A 390 -15.10 32.72 3.49
CA PRO A 390 -14.38 33.80 4.16
C PRO A 390 -15.24 35.05 4.37
N SER A 391 -14.97 35.76 5.44
CA SER A 391 -15.45 37.12 5.69
C SER A 391 -14.38 37.91 6.45
N ILE A 392 -14.06 39.11 5.98
CA ILE A 392 -13.09 40.01 6.62
C ILE A 392 -13.83 40.98 7.54
N SER A 393 -13.25 41.27 8.71
CA SER A 393 -13.79 42.25 9.66
C SER A 393 -13.81 43.67 9.08
N GLU A 394 -14.66 44.54 9.63
CA GLU A 394 -14.77 45.93 9.17
C GLU A 394 -13.45 46.72 9.26
N ASP A 395 -12.56 46.35 10.18
CA ASP A 395 -11.25 46.97 10.36
C ASP A 395 -10.15 46.34 9.48
N GLY A 396 -10.48 45.35 8.64
CA GLY A 396 -9.56 44.70 7.72
C GLY A 396 -8.61 43.67 8.35
N LYS A 397 -8.61 43.53 9.67
CA LYS A 397 -7.53 42.81 10.38
C LYS A 397 -7.80 41.35 10.67
N VAL A 398 -9.06 40.90 10.60
CA VAL A 398 -9.43 39.55 10.99
C VAL A 398 -10.17 38.87 9.85
N LEU A 399 -9.58 37.81 9.32
CA LEU A 399 -10.25 36.88 8.43
C LEU A 399 -10.99 35.83 9.24
N SER A 400 -12.32 35.85 9.17
CA SER A 400 -13.17 34.77 9.69
C SER A 400 -13.51 33.80 8.57
N GLN A 401 -13.49 32.51 8.85
CA GLN A 401 -13.73 31.45 7.88
C GLN A 401 -14.76 30.49 8.46
N LYS A 402 -15.96 30.45 7.90
CA LYS A 402 -16.96 29.43 8.22
C LYS A 402 -16.75 28.25 7.31
N TYR A 403 -16.84 27.04 7.85
CA TYR A 403 -16.63 25.83 7.06
C TYR A 403 -17.56 24.71 7.49
N ILE A 404 -18.08 24.01 6.48
CA ILE A 404 -18.91 22.82 6.65
C ILE A 404 -18.16 21.67 6.01
N GLY A 405 -18.01 20.60 6.78
CA GLY A 405 -17.38 19.39 6.32
C GLY A 405 -18.03 18.18 6.95
N ASP A 406 -17.51 17.03 6.60
CA ASP A 406 -17.90 15.76 7.18
C ASP A 406 -16.71 14.84 7.39
N ILE A 407 -16.88 13.91 8.32
CA ILE A 407 -15.97 12.81 8.58
C ILE A 407 -16.74 11.54 8.26
N PHE A 408 -16.45 10.93 7.11
CA PHE A 408 -16.93 9.59 6.78
C PHE A 408 -16.03 8.56 7.46
N VAL A 409 -16.65 7.56 8.07
CA VAL A 409 -15.96 6.45 8.73
C VAL A 409 -16.55 5.14 8.23
N LYS A 410 -15.67 4.21 7.87
CA LYS A 410 -16.02 2.83 7.54
C LYS A 410 -15.21 1.88 8.40
N VAL A 411 -15.89 0.92 9.02
CA VAL A 411 -15.26 -0.12 9.84
C VAL A 411 -15.33 -1.44 9.09
N THR A 412 -14.19 -2.11 8.95
CA THR A 412 -14.09 -3.41 8.27
C THR A 412 -13.36 -4.45 9.12
N GLU A 413 -13.68 -5.72 8.88
CA GLU A 413 -13.03 -6.88 9.49
C GLU A 413 -12.73 -7.90 8.39
N ASN A 414 -11.49 -8.40 8.31
CA ASN A 414 -11.18 -9.47 7.38
C ASN A 414 -11.82 -10.76 7.84
N ILE A 415 -12.68 -11.34 7.00
CA ILE A 415 -13.33 -12.63 7.25
C ILE A 415 -12.89 -13.65 6.21
N GLN A 416 -12.88 -14.92 6.62
CA GLN A 416 -12.72 -16.04 5.71
C GLN A 416 -14.06 -16.74 5.51
N PHE A 417 -14.43 -16.96 4.24
CA PHE A 417 -15.60 -17.77 3.89
C PHE A 417 -15.44 -18.40 2.51
N ASN A 418 -16.14 -19.50 2.28
CA ASN A 418 -16.19 -20.12 0.96
C ASN A 418 -17.19 -19.38 0.07
N LEU A 419 -16.82 -19.14 -1.17
CA LEU A 419 -17.71 -18.56 -2.17
C LEU A 419 -18.62 -19.61 -2.82
N CYS A 420 -19.72 -19.13 -3.40
CA CYS A 420 -20.44 -19.85 -4.44
C CYS A 420 -20.00 -19.30 -5.80
N GLU A 421 -19.15 -20.07 -6.47
CA GLU A 421 -18.61 -19.75 -7.79
C GLU A 421 -19.53 -20.29 -8.89
N VAL A 422 -19.34 -19.76 -10.09
CA VAL A 422 -19.89 -20.34 -11.32
C VAL A 422 -18.70 -20.82 -12.15
N GLU A 423 -18.63 -22.13 -12.41
CA GLU A 423 -17.61 -22.67 -13.31
C GLU A 423 -17.69 -21.99 -14.67
N THR A 424 -16.59 -21.36 -15.08
CA THR A 424 -16.34 -21.08 -16.49
C THR A 424 -16.11 -22.42 -17.19
N TYR A 425 -16.95 -22.75 -18.17
CA TYR A 425 -16.59 -23.73 -19.20
C TYR A 425 -15.24 -23.28 -19.79
N LYS A 426 -14.16 -24.00 -19.49
CA LYS A 426 -12.95 -23.95 -20.32
C LYS A 426 -13.36 -24.44 -21.71
N GLN A 427 -13.37 -23.55 -22.70
CA GLN A 427 -13.35 -23.96 -24.11
C GLN A 427 -11.95 -24.43 -24.48
#